data_AF-A0A518WM99-F1
#
_entry.id   AF-A0A518WM99-F1
#
_cell.length_a   1.000
_cell.length_b   1.000
_cell.length_c   1.000
_cell.angle_alpha   90.00
_cell.angle_beta   90.00
_cell.angle_gamma   90.00
#
_symmetry.space_group_name_H-M   'P 1'
#
loop_
_entity.id
_entity.type
_entity.pdbx_description
1 polymer ?
#
loop_
_entity_poly.entity_id
_entity_poly.type
_entity_poly.pdbx_seq_one_letter_code
_entity_poly.pdbx_strand_id
1 'polypeptide(L)'
;MLAFSPVHDAAAAAGSVVGWLAGLLTPLAGGVATAVAIVLFTIAVRLLISPLTVAQVRAERRRAALAPQLRQLQQRYAGDPATLQSEVFALYRGAGASPVAGCLPALLQAPFFLVMYRLFGTGDGAGGLLDARLAGVPLGWHLGDGLTPSVLLVFGVLLAALAGLATVLSRRAAASAAVPADQPGAALLARVLPLLPYGTVLLALVVPLAAVLYLVTTTGWTVAEHVLLRRPRPVPAGAIDER
;
A
#
# COMPACT_ATOMS: atom_id res chain seq x y z
N MET A 1 -18.97 -12.47 22.93
CA MET A 1 -18.06 -12.71 21.78
C MET A 1 -16.95 -11.66 21.82
N LEU A 2 -15.77 -12.04 22.33
CA LEU A 2 -14.62 -11.16 22.61
C LEU A 2 -13.77 -10.92 21.34
N ALA A 3 -14.35 -10.25 20.34
CA ALA A 3 -13.60 -9.84 19.16
C ALA A 3 -12.74 -8.61 19.50
N PHE A 4 -11.44 -8.81 19.76
CA PHE A 4 -10.35 -7.82 19.77
C PHE A 4 -10.72 -6.38 20.20
N SER A 5 -10.96 -6.17 21.51
CA SER A 5 -11.12 -4.83 22.13
C SER A 5 -10.15 -3.75 21.61
N PRO A 6 -8.81 -3.98 21.54
CA PRO A 6 -7.88 -2.91 21.16
C PRO A 6 -8.08 -2.38 19.74
N VAL A 7 -8.63 -3.19 18.84
CA VAL A 7 -8.94 -2.77 17.47
C VAL A 7 -10.17 -1.88 17.46
N HIS A 8 -11.18 -2.23 18.26
CA HIS A 8 -12.39 -1.43 18.38
C HIS A 8 -12.07 -0.06 18.98
N ASP A 9 -11.28 -0.04 20.04
CA ASP A 9 -10.85 1.20 20.71
C ASP A 9 -10.01 2.07 19.77
N ALA A 10 -9.11 1.47 18.99
CA ALA A 10 -8.31 2.17 17.99
C ALA A 10 -9.18 2.74 16.85
N ALA A 11 -10.18 2.00 16.37
CA ALA A 11 -11.09 2.46 15.33
C ALA A 11 -11.99 3.61 15.82
N ALA A 12 -12.48 3.53 17.06
CA ALA A 12 -13.25 4.60 17.70
C ALA A 12 -12.40 5.86 17.91
N ALA A 13 -11.15 5.70 18.37
CA ALA A 13 -10.21 6.81 18.51
C ALA A 13 -9.86 7.44 17.15
N ALA A 14 -9.68 6.64 16.10
CA ALA A 14 -9.48 7.17 14.76
C ALA A 14 -10.71 7.95 14.26
N GLY A 15 -11.91 7.41 14.48
CA GLY A 15 -13.16 8.08 14.14
C GLY A 15 -13.35 9.42 14.86
N SER A 16 -13.02 9.48 16.16
CA SER A 16 -13.12 10.72 16.94
C SER A 16 -12.11 11.77 16.49
N VAL A 17 -10.87 11.37 16.16
CA VAL A 17 -9.85 12.26 15.60
C VAL A 17 -10.29 12.81 14.23
N VAL A 18 -10.83 11.96 13.35
CA VAL A 18 -11.33 12.38 12.04
C VAL A 18 -12.52 13.33 12.19
N GLY A 19 -13.46 13.04 13.10
CA GLY A 19 -14.59 13.93 13.39
C GLY A 19 -14.18 15.28 13.94
N TRP A 20 -13.22 15.30 14.89
CA TRP A 20 -12.65 16.53 15.42
C TRP A 20 -11.96 17.36 14.32
N LEU A 21 -11.16 16.71 13.49
CA LEU A 21 -10.48 17.35 12.35
C LEU A 21 -11.48 17.89 11.32
N ALA A 22 -12.56 17.14 11.03
CA ALA A 22 -13.61 17.58 10.13
C ALA A 22 -14.33 18.82 10.68
N GLY A 23 -14.61 18.88 11.99
CA GLY A 23 -15.20 20.05 12.64
C GLY A 23 -14.32 21.30 12.53
N LEU A 24 -12.99 21.15 12.70
CA LEU A 24 -12.04 22.24 12.49
C LEU A 24 -11.98 22.72 11.03
N LEU A 25 -12.18 21.82 10.08
CA LEU A 25 -12.12 22.12 8.65
C LEU A 25 -13.45 22.62 8.08
N THR A 26 -14.57 22.41 8.78
CA THR A 26 -15.91 22.83 8.34
C THR A 26 -16.00 24.32 7.96
N PRO A 27 -15.44 25.29 8.72
CA PRO A 27 -15.51 26.70 8.31
C PRO A 27 -14.73 27.03 7.02
N LEU A 28 -13.74 26.21 6.66
CA LEU A 28 -12.86 26.44 5.50
C LEU A 28 -13.27 25.60 4.27
N ALA A 29 -13.67 24.36 4.51
CA ALA A 29 -13.91 23.35 3.48
C ALA A 29 -15.40 23.01 3.29
N GLY A 30 -16.29 23.55 4.12
CA GLY A 30 -17.74 23.35 4.01
C GLY A 30 -18.13 21.87 3.97
N GLY A 31 -19.00 21.49 3.02
CA GLY A 31 -19.52 20.13 2.90
C GLY A 31 -18.48 19.04 2.66
N VAL A 32 -17.30 19.38 2.13
CA VAL A 32 -16.22 18.40 1.86
C VAL A 32 -15.23 18.26 3.01
N ALA A 33 -15.42 18.97 4.14
CA ALA A 33 -14.51 18.96 5.28
C ALA A 33 -14.20 17.55 5.80
N THR A 34 -15.19 16.66 5.83
CA THR A 34 -15.00 15.27 6.24
C THR A 34 -14.13 14.48 5.26
N ALA A 35 -14.30 14.68 3.95
CA ALA A 35 -13.44 14.05 2.95
C ALA A 35 -11.98 14.53 3.09
N VAL A 36 -11.78 15.83 3.32
CA VAL A 36 -10.45 16.41 3.56
C VAL A 36 -9.85 15.85 4.87
N ALA A 37 -10.65 15.72 5.93
CA ALA A 37 -10.20 15.14 7.19
C ALA A 37 -9.72 13.69 7.03
N ILE A 38 -10.44 12.86 6.25
CA ILE A 38 -10.03 11.48 5.94
C ILE A 38 -8.68 11.48 5.21
N VAL A 39 -8.50 12.35 4.21
CA VAL A 39 -7.24 12.45 3.45
C VAL A 39 -6.08 12.86 4.36
N LEU A 40 -6.26 13.90 5.17
CA LEU A 40 -5.22 14.40 6.08
C LEU A 40 -4.88 13.38 7.17
N PHE A 41 -5.88 12.72 7.76
CA PHE A 41 -5.66 11.66 8.73
C PHE A 41 -4.86 10.50 8.12
N THR A 42 -5.22 10.09 6.90
CA THR A 42 -4.49 9.05 6.16
C THR A 42 -3.03 9.44 5.94
N ILE A 43 -2.77 10.69 5.53
CA ILE A 43 -1.41 11.20 5.34
C ILE A 43 -0.64 11.24 6.67
N ALA A 44 -1.27 11.68 7.76
CA ALA A 44 -0.64 11.73 9.09
C ALA A 44 -0.23 10.33 9.58
N VAL A 45 -1.12 9.34 9.44
CA VAL A 45 -0.79 7.94 9.77
C VAL A 45 0.33 7.42 8.87
N ARG A 46 0.31 7.72 7.58
CA ARG A 46 1.36 7.32 6.64
C ARG A 46 2.71 7.96 6.98
N LEU A 47 2.73 9.22 7.41
CA LEU A 47 3.93 9.91 7.90
C LEU A 47 4.49 9.23 9.16
N LEU A 48 3.63 8.88 10.11
CA LEU A 48 4.04 8.17 11.33
C LEU A 48 4.67 6.80 11.02
N ILE A 49 4.17 6.12 9.98
CA ILE A 49 4.66 4.81 9.53
C ILE A 49 5.85 4.94 8.54
N SER A 50 6.13 6.14 8.01
CA SER A 50 7.20 6.37 7.03
C SER A 50 8.62 5.92 7.45
N PRO A 51 9.09 6.02 8.72
CA PRO A 51 10.39 5.44 9.07
C PRO A 51 10.46 3.93 8.85
N LEU A 52 9.33 3.23 9.03
CA LEU A 52 9.23 1.80 8.81
C LEU A 52 9.24 1.46 7.31
N THR A 53 8.55 2.24 6.47
CA THR A 53 8.57 2.05 5.01
C THR A 53 9.98 2.31 4.45
N VAL A 54 10.71 3.31 4.97
CA VAL A 54 12.11 3.56 4.60
C VAL A 54 13.00 2.36 4.93
N ALA A 55 12.80 1.75 6.10
CA ALA A 55 13.51 0.53 6.48
C ALA A 55 13.17 -0.65 5.54
N GLN A 56 11.91 -0.79 5.13
CA GLN A 56 11.48 -1.80 4.16
C GLN A 56 12.12 -1.59 2.78
N VAL A 57 12.11 -0.35 2.25
CA VAL A 57 12.76 -0.01 0.96
C VAL A 57 14.26 -0.29 1.02
N ARG A 58 14.92 -0.03 2.15
CA ARG A 58 16.35 -0.36 2.33
C ARG A 58 16.58 -1.87 2.32
N ALA A 59 15.74 -2.65 2.99
CA ALA A 59 15.82 -4.11 2.99
C ALA A 59 15.64 -4.69 1.57
N GLU A 60 14.68 -4.17 0.79
CA GLU A 60 14.47 -4.56 -0.60
C GLU A 60 15.68 -4.28 -1.49
N ARG A 61 16.33 -3.11 -1.34
CA ARG A 61 17.56 -2.80 -2.11
C ARG A 61 18.69 -3.76 -1.82
N ARG A 62 18.90 -4.12 -0.55
CA ARG A 62 19.90 -5.12 -0.15
C ARG A 62 19.63 -6.46 -0.82
N ARG A 63 18.36 -6.87 -0.89
CA ARG A 63 17.96 -8.11 -1.57
C ARG A 63 18.14 -8.04 -3.09
N ALA A 64 17.78 -6.92 -3.70
CA ALA A 64 18.00 -6.70 -5.12
C ALA A 64 19.48 -6.79 -5.50
N ALA A 65 20.37 -6.32 -4.62
CA ALA A 65 21.82 -6.46 -4.79
C ALA A 65 22.32 -7.92 -4.67
N LEU A 66 21.62 -8.77 -3.91
CA LEU A 66 21.94 -10.21 -3.77
C LEU A 66 21.34 -11.08 -4.88
N ALA A 67 20.38 -10.56 -5.67
CA ALA A 67 19.75 -11.29 -6.77
C ALA A 67 20.72 -11.96 -7.75
N PRO A 68 21.84 -11.34 -8.20
CA PRO A 68 22.77 -12.01 -9.11
C PRO A 68 23.51 -13.18 -8.45
N GLN A 69 23.94 -13.04 -7.19
CA GLN A 69 24.60 -14.11 -6.44
C GLN A 69 23.63 -15.27 -6.17
N LEU A 70 22.36 -14.94 -5.90
CA LEU A 70 21.31 -15.94 -5.75
C LEU A 70 21.11 -16.77 -7.03
N ARG A 71 21.17 -16.14 -8.21
CA ARG A 71 21.08 -16.85 -9.50
C ARG A 71 22.26 -17.77 -9.75
N GLN A 72 23.48 -17.33 -9.43
CA GLN A 72 24.66 -18.18 -9.56
C GLN A 72 24.56 -19.41 -8.66
N LEU A 73 24.06 -19.22 -7.44
CA LEU A 73 23.84 -20.31 -6.49
C LEU A 73 22.76 -21.28 -6.97
N GLN A 74 21.65 -20.77 -7.53
CA GLN A 74 20.60 -21.58 -8.17
C GLN A 74 21.14 -22.42 -9.33
N GLN A 75 21.99 -21.85 -10.18
CA GLN A 75 22.62 -22.58 -11.28
C GLN A 75 23.61 -23.65 -10.78
N ARG A 76 24.40 -23.32 -9.75
CA ARG A 76 25.41 -24.23 -9.19
C ARG A 76 24.79 -25.43 -8.48
N TYR A 77 23.66 -25.26 -7.82
CA TYR A 77 22.99 -26.28 -7.02
C TYR A 77 21.63 -26.70 -7.60
N ALA A 78 21.44 -26.57 -8.91
CA ALA A 78 20.17 -26.88 -9.59
C ALA A 78 19.68 -28.33 -9.35
N GLY A 79 20.60 -29.27 -9.10
CA GLY A 79 20.31 -30.68 -8.81
C GLY A 79 20.21 -31.04 -7.32
N ASP A 80 20.48 -30.10 -6.40
CA ASP A 80 20.50 -30.36 -4.96
C ASP A 80 19.75 -29.26 -4.18
N PRO A 81 18.41 -29.40 -4.02
CA PRO A 81 17.60 -28.39 -3.36
C PRO A 81 17.91 -28.27 -1.86
N ALA A 82 18.43 -29.32 -1.21
CA ALA A 82 18.77 -29.28 0.21
C ALA A 82 19.98 -28.38 0.45
N THR A 83 21.03 -28.56 -0.36
CA THR A 83 22.23 -27.70 -0.29
C THR A 83 21.96 -26.30 -0.82
N LEU A 84 21.09 -26.15 -1.82
CA LEU A 84 20.65 -24.83 -2.28
C LEU A 84 20.04 -24.01 -1.13
N GLN A 85 19.13 -24.59 -0.34
CA GLN A 85 18.47 -23.86 0.75
C GLN A 85 19.45 -23.40 1.84
N SER A 86 20.42 -24.25 2.21
CA SER A 86 21.41 -23.91 3.24
C SER A 86 22.35 -22.81 2.79
N GLU A 87 22.83 -22.86 1.54
CA GLU A 87 23.70 -21.84 0.94
C GLU A 87 22.97 -20.52 0.71
N VAL A 88 21.69 -20.56 0.30
CA VAL A 88 20.85 -19.36 0.19
C VAL A 88 20.70 -18.70 1.56
N PHE A 89 20.47 -19.50 2.60
CA PHE A 89 20.36 -18.98 3.97
C PHE A 89 21.69 -18.44 4.49
N ALA A 90 22.81 -19.08 4.16
CA ALA A 90 24.15 -18.60 4.49
C ALA A 90 24.46 -17.27 3.79
N LEU A 91 24.09 -17.13 2.51
CA LEU A 91 24.24 -15.90 1.72
C LEU A 91 23.45 -14.73 2.35
N TYR A 92 22.17 -14.95 2.68
CA TYR A 92 21.35 -13.94 3.34
C TYR A 92 21.92 -13.53 4.71
N ARG A 93 22.36 -14.51 5.53
CA ARG A 93 22.99 -14.24 6.84
C ARG A 93 24.30 -13.47 6.70
N GLY A 94 25.19 -13.87 5.79
CA GLY A 94 26.48 -13.21 5.54
C GLY A 94 26.31 -11.77 5.05
N ALA A 95 25.25 -11.49 4.30
CA ALA A 95 24.91 -10.14 3.84
C ALA A 95 24.10 -9.31 4.84
N GLY A 96 23.80 -9.84 6.04
CA GLY A 96 22.97 -9.17 7.05
C GLY A 96 21.54 -8.87 6.56
N ALA A 97 21.01 -9.70 5.67
CA ALA A 97 19.68 -9.60 5.10
C ALA A 97 18.80 -10.76 5.57
N SER A 98 17.52 -10.50 5.87
CA SER A 98 16.57 -11.56 6.23
C SER A 98 15.71 -11.93 5.02
N PRO A 99 15.36 -13.21 4.79
CA PRO A 99 14.39 -13.64 3.78
C PRO A 99 12.94 -13.29 4.16
N VAL A 100 12.65 -13.06 5.45
CA VAL A 100 11.30 -12.81 5.98
C VAL A 100 10.88 -11.34 5.91
N ALA A 101 11.82 -10.41 5.77
CA ALA A 101 11.53 -8.97 5.62
C ALA A 101 10.61 -8.60 4.43
N GLY A 102 10.21 -9.54 3.57
CA GLY A 102 9.32 -9.33 2.42
C GLY A 102 7.84 -9.52 2.73
N CYS A 103 7.47 -10.22 3.81
CA CYS A 103 6.08 -10.33 4.27
C CYS A 103 5.70 -9.25 5.29
N LEU A 104 6.69 -8.52 5.80
CA LEU A 104 6.49 -7.41 6.73
C LEU A 104 5.53 -6.33 6.22
N PRO A 105 5.49 -5.96 4.92
CA PRO A 105 4.52 -4.99 4.40
C PRO A 105 3.07 -5.48 4.53
N ALA A 106 2.82 -6.77 4.26
CA ALA A 106 1.48 -7.35 4.34
C ALA A 106 0.97 -7.41 5.80
N LEU A 107 1.85 -7.79 6.73
CA LEU A 107 1.52 -7.82 8.17
C LEU A 107 1.22 -6.42 8.71
N LEU A 108 1.96 -5.41 8.27
CA LEU A 108 1.73 -4.02 8.67
C LEU A 108 0.43 -3.45 8.09
N GLN A 109 -0.06 -3.99 6.98
CA GLN A 109 -1.26 -3.52 6.31
C GLN A 109 -2.56 -4.11 6.91
N ALA A 110 -2.49 -5.24 7.60
CA ALA A 110 -3.66 -5.89 8.21
C ALA A 110 -4.36 -5.04 9.29
N PRO A 111 -3.65 -4.40 10.26
CA PRO A 111 -4.28 -3.51 11.25
C PRO A 111 -5.01 -2.33 10.61
N PHE A 112 -4.43 -1.77 9.55
CA PHE A 112 -5.01 -0.65 8.83
C PHE A 112 -6.32 -1.04 8.13
N PHE A 113 -6.33 -2.19 7.45
CA PHE A 113 -7.52 -2.70 6.76
C PHE A 113 -8.67 -2.96 7.74
N LEU A 114 -8.33 -3.45 8.94
CA LEU A 114 -9.29 -3.72 10.01
C LEU A 114 -9.91 -2.44 10.58
N VAL A 115 -9.12 -1.38 10.78
CA VAL A 115 -9.60 -0.05 11.19
C VAL A 115 -10.52 0.54 10.12
N MET A 116 -10.17 0.42 8.84
CA MET A 116 -11.03 0.88 7.74
C MET A 116 -12.35 0.12 7.64
N TYR A 117 -12.28 -1.21 7.69
CA TYR A 117 -13.47 -2.06 7.64
C TYR A 117 -14.42 -1.75 8.80
N ARG A 118 -13.91 -1.40 9.98
CA ARG A 118 -14.73 -1.01 11.12
C ARG A 118 -15.27 0.40 11.02
N LEU A 119 -14.45 1.35 10.57
CA LEU A 119 -14.89 2.74 10.43
C LEU A 119 -15.98 2.87 9.36
N PHE A 120 -15.92 2.09 8.28
CA PHE A 120 -16.83 2.25 7.13
C PHE A 120 -17.76 1.07 6.86
N GLY A 121 -17.55 -0.10 7.46
CA GLY A 121 -18.35 -1.30 7.20
C GLY A 121 -19.35 -1.66 8.30
N THR A 122 -19.13 -1.29 9.57
CA THR A 122 -20.03 -1.65 10.67
C THR A 122 -20.90 -0.51 11.19
N GLY A 123 -20.71 0.73 10.72
CA GLY A 123 -21.50 1.91 11.13
C GLY A 123 -21.27 2.38 12.57
N ASP A 124 -20.76 1.51 13.45
CA ASP A 124 -20.59 1.76 14.88
C ASP A 124 -19.49 2.77 15.25
N GLY A 125 -18.51 3.02 14.36
CA GLY A 125 -17.34 3.88 14.66
C GLY A 125 -17.39 5.29 14.07
N ALA A 126 -18.38 5.60 13.24
CA ALA A 126 -18.32 6.73 12.31
C ALA A 126 -19.47 7.73 12.50
N GLY A 127 -19.85 8.03 13.74
CA GLY A 127 -20.95 8.95 14.11
C GLY A 127 -21.08 10.16 13.17
N GLY A 128 -22.01 10.09 12.22
CA GLY A 128 -22.30 11.12 11.21
C GLY A 128 -21.26 11.30 10.09
N LEU A 129 -20.08 10.66 10.13
CA LEU A 129 -19.03 10.77 9.10
C LEU A 129 -19.45 10.15 7.76
N LEU A 130 -20.32 9.14 7.79
CA LEU A 130 -20.85 8.49 6.58
C LEU A 130 -21.95 9.32 5.89
N ASP A 131 -22.62 10.19 6.64
CA ASP A 131 -23.65 11.11 6.13
C ASP A 131 -23.05 12.36 5.47
N ALA A 132 -21.79 12.66 5.76
CA ALA A 132 -21.06 13.75 5.13
C ALA A 132 -20.91 13.53 3.63
N ARG A 133 -20.88 14.63 2.85
CA ARG A 133 -21.02 14.58 1.39
C ARG A 133 -19.77 15.06 0.67
N LEU A 134 -19.26 14.28 -0.26
CA LEU A 134 -18.28 14.72 -1.25
C LEU A 134 -19.00 15.13 -2.53
N ALA A 135 -18.96 16.42 -2.89
CA ALA A 135 -19.62 16.94 -4.09
C ALA A 135 -21.11 16.53 -4.21
N GLY A 136 -21.82 16.50 -3.08
CA GLY A 136 -23.24 16.11 -3.00
C GLY A 136 -23.49 14.60 -2.83
N VAL A 137 -22.46 13.76 -2.92
CA VAL A 137 -22.54 12.30 -2.75
C VAL A 137 -22.18 11.91 -1.32
N PRO A 138 -23.04 11.20 -0.58
CA PRO A 138 -22.71 10.70 0.75
C PRO A 138 -21.47 9.79 0.74
N LEU A 139 -20.60 9.97 1.71
CA LEU A 139 -19.35 9.22 1.84
C LEU A 139 -19.58 7.72 2.10
N GLY A 140 -20.74 7.36 2.66
CA GLY A 140 -21.14 5.97 2.84
C GLY A 140 -21.71 5.28 1.59
N TRP A 141 -21.96 6.00 0.49
CA TRP A 141 -22.55 5.38 -0.71
C TRP A 141 -21.55 4.51 -1.45
N HIS A 142 -22.05 3.39 -1.96
CA HIS A 142 -21.42 2.55 -2.96
C HIS A 142 -21.82 3.03 -4.36
N LEU A 143 -21.05 2.61 -5.38
CA LEU A 143 -21.34 2.93 -6.77
C LEU A 143 -22.76 2.49 -7.19
N GLY A 144 -23.27 1.39 -6.62
CA GLY A 144 -24.59 0.85 -6.91
C GLY A 144 -25.75 1.53 -6.19
N ASP A 145 -25.50 2.33 -5.15
CA ASP A 145 -26.56 2.92 -4.31
C ASP A 145 -27.29 4.07 -5.02
N GLY A 146 -26.70 4.61 -6.09
CA GLY A 146 -27.38 5.58 -6.95
C GLY A 146 -26.54 5.97 -8.17
N LEU A 147 -27.04 5.70 -9.38
CA LEU A 147 -26.35 6.02 -10.64
C LEU A 147 -26.61 7.45 -11.12
N THR A 148 -26.59 8.41 -10.20
CA THR A 148 -26.75 9.83 -10.56
C THR A 148 -25.50 10.37 -11.26
N PRO A 149 -25.60 11.42 -12.10
CA PRO A 149 -24.43 12.00 -12.78
C PRO A 149 -23.30 12.40 -11.81
N SER A 150 -23.65 12.92 -10.63
CA SER A 150 -22.67 13.30 -9.60
C SER A 150 -21.92 12.08 -9.04
N VAL A 151 -22.62 10.97 -8.79
CA VAL A 151 -21.99 9.72 -8.32
C VAL A 151 -21.05 9.17 -9.38
N LEU A 152 -21.49 9.09 -10.63
CA LEU A 152 -20.66 8.59 -11.74
C LEU A 152 -19.43 9.47 -11.97
N LEU A 153 -19.56 10.79 -11.85
CA LEU A 153 -18.43 11.71 -11.96
C LEU A 153 -17.43 11.51 -10.82
N VAL A 154 -17.89 11.53 -9.57
CA VAL A 154 -17.01 11.39 -8.39
C VAL A 154 -16.31 10.04 -8.39
N PHE A 155 -17.04 8.94 -8.54
CA PHE A 155 -16.44 7.61 -8.61
C PHE A 155 -15.55 7.47 -9.86
N GLY A 156 -15.99 7.96 -11.02
CA GLY A 156 -15.21 7.89 -12.26
C GLY A 156 -13.85 8.57 -12.14
N VAL A 157 -13.80 9.78 -11.57
CA VAL A 157 -12.54 10.51 -11.34
C VAL A 157 -11.64 9.75 -10.36
N LEU A 158 -12.18 9.24 -9.25
CA LEU A 158 -11.40 8.50 -8.26
C LEU A 158 -10.87 7.17 -8.80
N LEU A 159 -11.69 6.44 -9.56
CA LEU A 159 -11.29 5.18 -10.20
C LEU A 159 -10.24 5.42 -11.28
N ALA A 160 -10.37 6.49 -12.07
CA ALA A 160 -9.36 6.87 -13.06
C ALA A 160 -8.03 7.23 -12.38
N ALA A 161 -8.07 8.00 -11.28
CA ALA A 161 -6.89 8.29 -10.48
C ALA A 161 -6.24 7.01 -9.92
N LEU A 162 -7.05 6.10 -9.36
CA LEU A 162 -6.57 4.83 -8.83
C LEU A 162 -5.97 3.93 -9.91
N ALA A 163 -6.59 3.85 -11.09
CA ALA A 163 -6.07 3.10 -12.22
C ALA A 163 -4.76 3.68 -12.76
N GLY A 164 -4.63 5.01 -12.81
CA GLY A 164 -3.38 5.70 -13.13
C GLY A 164 -2.26 5.36 -12.15
N LEU A 165 -2.55 5.41 -10.85
CA LEU A 165 -1.61 5.03 -9.79
C LEU A 165 -1.24 3.55 -9.86
N ALA A 166 -2.21 2.67 -10.06
CA ALA A 166 -2.00 1.23 -10.24
C ALA A 166 -1.11 0.93 -11.46
N THR A 167 -1.25 1.69 -12.55
CA THR A 167 -0.40 1.57 -13.74
C THR A 167 1.05 1.96 -13.43
N VAL A 168 1.28 3.02 -12.65
CA VAL A 168 2.64 3.40 -12.21
C VAL A 168 3.25 2.31 -11.33
N LEU A 169 2.49 1.74 -10.40
CA LEU A 169 2.93 0.64 -9.54
C LEU A 169 3.20 -0.64 -10.34
N SER A 170 2.32 -0.99 -11.28
CA SER A 170 2.42 -2.17 -12.15
C SER A 170 3.67 -2.14 -13.02
N ARG A 171 3.93 -1.02 -13.70
CA ARG A 171 5.15 -0.83 -14.52
C ARG A 171 6.43 -0.99 -13.69
N ARG A 172 6.39 -0.54 -12.43
CA ARG A 172 7.53 -0.66 -11.51
C ARG A 172 7.70 -2.07 -10.95
N ALA A 173 6.60 -2.74 -10.63
CA ALA A 173 6.61 -4.14 -10.21
C ALA A 173 7.19 -5.03 -11.32
N ALA A 174 6.78 -4.81 -12.56
CA ALA A 174 7.32 -5.50 -13.74
C ALA A 174 8.84 -5.26 -13.90
N ALA A 175 9.29 -4.01 -13.74
CA ALA A 175 10.73 -3.69 -13.81
C ALA A 175 11.57 -4.31 -12.67
N SER A 176 10.93 -4.64 -11.54
CA SER A 176 11.58 -5.21 -10.35
C SER A 176 11.45 -6.74 -10.28
N ALA A 177 10.67 -7.34 -11.17
CA ALA A 177 10.36 -8.76 -11.17
C ALA A 177 11.53 -9.59 -11.72
N ALA A 178 12.51 -9.88 -10.86
CA ALA A 178 13.49 -10.93 -11.09
C ALA A 178 12.91 -12.29 -10.66
N VAL A 179 11.88 -12.78 -11.34
CA VAL A 179 11.33 -14.12 -11.04
C VAL A 179 12.32 -15.17 -11.58
N PRO A 180 12.83 -16.10 -10.74
CA PRO A 180 13.72 -17.16 -11.20
C PRO A 180 13.01 -18.02 -12.24
N ALA A 181 13.59 -18.15 -13.43
CA ALA A 181 12.98 -18.87 -14.56
C ALA A 181 12.75 -20.37 -14.28
N ASP A 182 13.52 -20.95 -13.35
CA ASP A 182 13.50 -22.40 -13.04
C ASP A 182 12.41 -22.83 -12.06
N GLN A 183 11.61 -21.91 -11.51
CA GLN A 183 10.49 -22.30 -10.65
C GLN A 183 9.25 -22.65 -11.48
N PRO A 184 8.64 -23.84 -11.31
CA PRO A 184 7.36 -24.13 -11.94
C PRO A 184 6.33 -23.10 -11.47
N GLY A 185 5.71 -22.39 -12.43
CA GLY A 185 4.79 -21.27 -12.14
C GLY A 185 5.43 -19.88 -12.15
N ALA A 186 6.75 -19.76 -12.33
CA ALA A 186 7.45 -18.47 -12.46
C ALA A 186 6.88 -17.59 -13.57
N ALA A 187 6.56 -18.18 -14.73
CA ALA A 187 5.96 -17.47 -15.85
C ALA A 187 4.54 -16.96 -15.53
N LEU A 188 3.75 -17.72 -14.78
CA LEU A 188 2.43 -17.30 -14.31
C LEU A 188 2.59 -16.17 -13.29
N LEU A 189 3.49 -16.33 -12.32
CA LEU A 189 3.73 -15.33 -11.28
C LEU A 189 4.26 -14.02 -11.88
N ALA A 190 5.13 -14.08 -12.88
CA ALA A 190 5.61 -12.92 -13.63
C ALA A 190 4.51 -12.21 -14.43
N ARG A 191 3.48 -12.93 -14.90
CA ARG A 191 2.31 -12.36 -15.59
C ARG A 191 1.27 -11.79 -14.62
N VAL A 192 1.09 -12.41 -13.47
CA VAL A 192 0.09 -12.01 -12.47
C VAL A 192 0.58 -10.87 -11.58
N LEU A 193 1.87 -10.83 -11.25
CA LEU A 193 2.44 -9.83 -10.34
C LEU A 193 2.19 -8.36 -10.80
N PRO A 194 2.32 -8.01 -12.10
CA PRO A 194 1.96 -6.68 -12.58
C PRO A 194 0.44 -6.40 -12.57
N LEU A 195 -0.40 -7.43 -12.54
CA LEU A 195 -1.86 -7.28 -12.49
C LEU A 195 -2.37 -7.06 -11.06
N LEU A 196 -1.61 -7.48 -10.05
CA LEU A 196 -2.01 -7.38 -8.63
C LEU A 196 -2.47 -5.96 -8.22
N PRO A 197 -1.78 -4.85 -8.59
CA PRO A 197 -2.23 -3.51 -8.24
C PRO A 197 -3.60 -3.13 -8.80
N TYR A 198 -4.03 -3.70 -9.93
CA TYR A 198 -5.37 -3.46 -10.49
C TYR A 198 -6.48 -4.09 -9.66
N GLY A 199 -6.16 -5.06 -8.80
CA GLY A 199 -7.11 -5.57 -7.80
C GLY A 199 -7.64 -4.48 -6.87
N THR A 200 -6.87 -3.42 -6.61
CA THR A 200 -7.34 -2.27 -5.82
C THR A 200 -8.44 -1.49 -6.53
N VAL A 201 -8.42 -1.42 -7.86
CA VAL A 201 -9.47 -0.80 -8.67
C VAL A 201 -10.75 -1.62 -8.57
N LEU A 202 -10.65 -2.95 -8.70
CA LEU A 202 -11.81 -3.85 -8.53
C LEU A 202 -12.41 -3.74 -7.13
N LEU A 203 -11.58 -3.70 -6.10
CA LEU A 203 -12.03 -3.47 -4.72
C LEU A 203 -12.76 -2.13 -4.59
N ALA A 204 -12.24 -1.07 -5.23
CA ALA A 204 -12.85 0.26 -5.21
C ALA A 204 -14.27 0.31 -5.80
N LEU A 205 -14.66 -0.65 -6.66
CA LEU A 205 -16.03 -0.73 -7.18
C LEU A 205 -17.05 -1.24 -6.15
N VAL A 206 -16.60 -1.96 -5.11
CA VAL A 206 -17.47 -2.68 -4.16
C VAL A 206 -17.50 -2.02 -2.78
N VAL A 207 -16.57 -1.11 -2.50
CA VAL A 207 -16.44 -0.42 -1.20
C VAL A 207 -17.09 0.97 -1.23
N PRO A 208 -17.45 1.53 -0.06
CA PRO A 208 -18.08 2.86 0.00
C PRO A 208 -17.11 3.96 -0.43
N LEU A 209 -17.66 5.11 -0.84
CA LEU A 209 -16.91 6.26 -1.36
C LEU A 209 -15.77 6.71 -0.42
N ALA A 210 -15.99 6.70 0.89
CA ALA A 210 -14.96 7.01 1.89
C ALA A 210 -13.74 6.07 1.79
N ALA A 211 -13.99 4.78 1.57
CA ALA A 211 -12.93 3.79 1.37
C ALA A 211 -12.22 3.97 0.02
N VAL A 212 -12.94 4.38 -1.03
CA VAL A 212 -12.32 4.72 -2.34
C VAL A 212 -11.38 5.92 -2.20
N LEU A 213 -11.79 6.98 -1.49
CA LEU A 213 -10.93 8.13 -1.21
C LEU A 213 -9.67 7.74 -0.44
N TYR A 214 -9.83 6.90 0.58
CA TYR A 214 -8.71 6.33 1.29
C TYR A 214 -7.78 5.56 0.34
N LEU A 215 -8.31 4.67 -0.51
CA LEU A 215 -7.54 3.87 -1.47
C LEU A 215 -6.74 4.75 -2.44
N VAL A 216 -7.34 5.81 -2.97
CA VAL A 216 -6.63 6.78 -3.82
C VAL A 216 -5.51 7.45 -3.05
N THR A 217 -5.80 7.97 -1.85
CA THR A 217 -4.84 8.70 -1.02
C THR A 217 -3.65 7.82 -0.62
N THR A 218 -3.93 6.62 -0.14
CA THR A 218 -2.89 5.69 0.32
C THR A 218 -2.02 5.17 -0.83
N THR A 219 -2.61 4.93 -2.00
CA THR A 219 -1.89 4.47 -3.18
C THR A 219 -1.06 5.61 -3.75
N GLY A 220 -1.60 6.84 -3.75
CA GLY A 220 -0.89 8.06 -4.12
C GLY A 220 0.32 8.31 -3.23
N TRP A 221 0.15 8.18 -1.90
CA TRP A 221 1.25 8.25 -0.95
C TRP A 221 2.33 7.22 -1.26
N THR A 222 1.94 5.96 -1.47
CA THR A 222 2.87 4.87 -1.78
C THR A 222 3.68 5.16 -3.06
N VAL A 223 3.04 5.70 -4.09
CA VAL A 223 3.75 6.12 -5.32
C VAL A 223 4.70 7.28 -5.02
N ALA A 224 4.25 8.30 -4.31
CA ALA A 224 5.04 9.48 -3.96
C ALA A 224 6.28 9.09 -3.14
N GLU A 225 6.10 8.30 -2.09
CA GLU A 225 7.17 7.80 -1.22
C GLU A 225 8.19 6.98 -2.01
N HIS A 226 7.73 6.08 -2.89
CA HIS A 226 8.63 5.33 -3.76
C HIS A 226 9.40 6.22 -4.73
N VAL A 227 8.76 7.24 -5.33
CA VAL A 227 9.43 8.22 -6.21
C VAL A 227 10.49 9.02 -5.44
N LEU A 228 10.18 9.46 -4.22
CA LEU A 228 11.09 10.27 -3.39
C LEU A 228 12.27 9.45 -2.87
N LEU A 229 12.01 8.26 -2.33
CA LEU A 229 13.03 7.44 -1.71
C LEU A 229 13.96 6.78 -2.74
N ARG A 230 13.45 6.38 -3.92
CA ARG A 230 14.22 5.70 -4.98
C ARG A 230 14.85 6.62 -6.02
N ARG A 231 15.08 7.90 -5.70
CA ARG A 231 15.95 8.73 -6.54
C ARG A 231 17.37 8.16 -6.52
N PRO A 232 18.02 7.96 -7.68
CA PRO A 232 19.43 7.60 -7.72
C PRO A 232 20.20 8.67 -6.96
N ARG A 233 20.84 8.30 -5.85
CA ARG A 233 21.84 9.19 -5.27
C ARG A 233 23.06 9.08 -6.19
N PRO A 234 23.54 10.17 -6.80
CA PRO A 234 24.80 10.12 -7.52
C PRO A 234 25.87 9.64 -6.55
N VAL A 235 26.55 8.56 -6.92
CA VAL A 235 27.76 8.11 -6.21
C VAL A 235 28.79 9.22 -6.45
N PRO A 236 29.38 9.82 -5.41
CA PRO A 236 30.48 10.77 -5.59
C PRO A 236 31.57 10.07 -6.40
N ALA A 237 31.98 10.68 -7.52
CA ALA A 237 32.89 10.11 -8.53
C ALA A 237 34.34 9.93 -8.06
N GLY A 238 34.59 9.77 -6.75
CA GLY A 238 35.93 9.74 -6.15
C GLY A 238 36.21 8.54 -5.24
N ALA A 239 35.43 7.46 -5.32
CA ALA A 239 35.62 6.29 -4.45
C ALA A 239 35.92 4.98 -5.21
N ILE A 240 36.33 5.07 -6.48
CA ILE A 240 36.71 3.90 -7.30
C ILE A 240 38.17 3.98 -7.76
N ASP A 241 38.98 4.78 -7.08
CA ASP A 241 40.44 4.69 -7.17
C ASP A 241 40.95 4.38 -5.75
N GLU A 242 41.87 3.43 -5.66
CA GLU A 242 42.38 2.77 -4.44
C GLU A 242 41.58 1.58 -3.87
N ARG A 243 41.78 0.40 -4.49
CA ARG A 243 42.30 -0.81 -3.83
C ARG A 243 42.51 -1.98 -4.79
#